data_AF-X6LR27-F1
#
_entry.id   AF-X6LR27-F1
#
_cell.length_a   1.000
_cell.length_b   1.000
_cell.length_c   1.000
_cell.angle_alpha   90.00
_cell.angle_beta   90.00
_cell.angle_gamma   90.00
#
_symmetry.space_group_name_H-M   'P 1'
#
loop_
_entity.id
_entity.type
_entity.pdbx_description
1 polymer ?
#
loop_
_entity_poly.entity_id
_entity_poly.type
_entity_poly.pdbx_seq_one_letter_code
_entity_poly.pdbx_strand_id
1 'polypeptide(L)'
;EKLESRLNEMEVMKNTKLEHLKNYIEKNEKLSVYLFMSSVIHTGYVYSIDYLAIEDRQLACSGSSDKKSCLFDINDDKYNLSSSLHLGAVYCVKFSQYYYNINKQN
;
A
#
# COMPACT_ATOMS: atom_id res chain seq x y z
N GLU A 1 31.36 8.57 28.05
CA GLU A 1 31.22 10.00 27.69
C GLU A 1 31.24 10.30 26.18
N LYS A 2 32.39 10.37 25.48
CA LYS A 2 32.42 10.77 24.05
C LYS A 2 31.71 9.80 23.10
N LEU A 3 31.76 8.49 23.38
CA LEU A 3 31.11 7.47 22.56
C LEU A 3 29.57 7.47 22.75
N GLU A 4 29.11 7.64 23.99
CA GLU A 4 27.69 7.73 24.34
C GLU A 4 27.05 8.99 23.74
N SER A 5 27.74 10.13 23.76
CA SER A 5 27.29 11.34 23.08
C SER A 5 27.10 11.12 21.58
N ARG A 6 28.04 10.43 20.90
CA ARG A 6 27.89 10.09 19.48
C ARG A 6 26.75 9.10 19.21
N LEU A 7 26.51 8.16 20.12
CA LEU A 7 25.38 7.23 20.04
C LEU A 7 24.04 7.96 20.14
N ASN A 8 23.91 8.88 21.10
CA ASN A 8 22.72 9.72 21.24
C ASN A 8 22.48 10.59 20.00
N GLU A 9 23.53 11.21 19.44
CA GLU A 9 23.42 11.98 18.19
C GLU A 9 22.94 11.11 17.01
N MET A 10 23.46 9.88 16.89
CA MET A 10 23.02 8.94 15.85
C MET A 10 21.57 8.50 16.03
N GLU A 11 21.12 8.29 17.26
CA GLU A 11 19.74 7.92 17.57
C GLU A 11 18.78 9.07 17.25
N VAL A 12 19.11 10.31 17.65
CA VAL A 12 18.35 11.50 17.30
C VAL A 12 18.24 11.64 15.79
N MET A 13 19.34 11.52 15.04
CA MET A 13 19.32 11.59 13.57
C MET A 13 18.44 10.51 12.92
N LYS A 14 18.45 9.29 13.45
CA LYS A 14 17.57 8.20 12.96
C LYS A 14 16.10 8.55 13.19
N ASN A 15 15.76 9.02 14.38
CA ASN A 15 14.39 9.38 14.74
C ASN A 15 13.87 10.57 13.91
N THR A 16 14.69 11.60 13.67
CA THR A 16 14.32 12.73 12.81
C THR A 16 14.06 12.28 11.36
N LYS A 17 14.92 11.40 10.81
CA LYS A 17 14.72 10.85 9.46
C LYS A 17 13.44 10.02 9.37
N LEU A 18 13.16 9.21 10.40
CA LEU A 18 11.95 8.40 10.46
C LEU A 18 10.70 9.29 10.47
N GLU A 19 10.71 10.38 11.25
CA GLU A 19 9.57 11.29 11.35
C GLU A 19 9.33 12.06 10.04
N HIS A 20 10.40 12.51 9.38
CA HIS A 20 10.29 13.12 8.05
C HIS A 20 9.70 12.15 7.02
N LEU A 21 10.11 10.87 7.09
CA LEU A 21 9.58 9.84 6.19
C LEU A 21 8.10 9.55 6.45
N LYS A 22 7.68 9.45 7.72
CA LYS A 22 6.27 9.29 8.09
C LYS A 22 5.41 10.44 7.55
N ASN A 23 5.84 11.68 7.78
CA ASN A 23 5.17 12.87 7.27
C ASN A 23 5.09 12.90 5.75
N TYR A 24 6.14 12.42 5.06
CA TYR A 24 6.12 12.31 3.60
C TYR A 24 5.14 11.24 3.13
N ILE A 25 5.10 10.08 3.78
CA ILE A 25 4.16 8.99 3.45
C ILE A 25 2.71 9.45 3.67
N GLU A 26 2.42 10.11 4.79
CA GLU A 26 1.09 10.63 5.12
C GLU A 26 0.58 11.63 4.07
N LYS A 27 1.49 12.46 3.52
CA LYS A 27 1.16 13.39 2.44
C LYS A 27 1.04 12.75 1.06
N ASN A 28 1.48 11.51 0.88
CA ASN A 28 1.51 10.80 -0.40
C ASN A 28 0.67 9.52 -0.33
N GLU A 29 -0.64 9.66 -0.48
CA GLU A 29 -1.62 8.56 -0.41
C GLU A 29 -1.22 7.34 -1.27
N LYS A 30 -0.76 7.56 -2.51
CA LYS A 30 -0.28 6.48 -3.40
C LYS A 30 0.92 5.73 -2.83
N LEU A 31 1.87 6.45 -2.23
CA LEU A 31 3.06 5.85 -1.64
C LEU A 31 2.71 5.09 -0.35
N SER A 32 1.78 5.64 0.44
CA SER A 32 1.23 4.98 1.63
C SER A 32 0.61 3.64 1.26
N VAL A 33 -0.27 3.63 0.24
CA VAL A 33 -0.89 2.41 -0.29
C VAL A 33 0.16 1.40 -0.77
N TYR A 34 1.11 1.83 -1.59
CA TYR A 34 2.16 0.94 -2.08
C TYR A 34 3.00 0.33 -0.94
N LEU A 35 3.36 1.13 0.06
CA LEU A 35 4.14 0.66 1.21
C LEU A 35 3.33 -0.33 2.07
N PHE A 36 2.05 -0.05 2.30
CA PHE A 36 1.15 -0.95 3.00
C PHE A 36 0.99 -2.29 2.26
N MET A 37 0.73 -2.25 0.94
CA MET A 37 0.67 -3.46 0.11
C MET A 37 1.95 -4.29 0.19
N SER A 38 3.10 -3.65 0.06
CA SER A 38 4.40 -4.33 0.02
C SER A 38 4.91 -4.81 1.38
N SER A 39 4.43 -4.22 2.49
CA SER A 39 4.94 -4.52 3.83
C SER A 39 3.97 -5.33 4.70
N VAL A 40 2.66 -5.27 4.43
CA VAL A 40 1.61 -5.91 5.24
C VAL A 40 0.90 -7.02 4.50
N ILE A 41 0.58 -6.80 3.22
CA ILE A 41 -0.26 -7.73 2.45
C ILE A 41 0.57 -8.76 1.69
N HIS A 42 1.54 -8.29 0.91
CA HIS A 42 2.31 -9.14 0.01
C HIS A 42 3.65 -9.54 0.61
N THR A 43 4.02 -10.80 0.38
CA THR A 43 5.34 -11.34 0.77
C THR A 43 6.35 -11.26 -0.38
N GLY A 44 5.97 -10.65 -1.50
CA GLY A 44 6.74 -10.57 -2.74
C GLY A 44 6.51 -9.26 -3.49
N TYR A 45 7.19 -9.09 -4.63
CA TYR A 45 7.11 -7.88 -5.44
C TYR A 45 5.68 -7.61 -5.91
N VAL A 46 5.18 -6.40 -5.66
CA VAL A 46 3.90 -5.93 -6.19
C VAL A 46 4.12 -5.47 -7.64
N TYR A 47 3.49 -6.14 -8.60
CA TYR A 47 3.63 -5.84 -10.02
C TYR A 47 2.58 -4.87 -10.55
N SER A 48 1.42 -4.83 -9.91
CA SER A 48 0.29 -4.03 -10.39
C SER A 48 -0.57 -3.60 -9.23
N ILE A 49 -1.02 -2.35 -9.29
CA ILE A 49 -2.02 -1.77 -8.40
C ILE A 49 -3.03 -1.03 -9.28
N ASP A 50 -4.32 -1.20 -8.99
CA ASP A 50 -5.41 -0.44 -9.60
C ASP A 50 -6.29 0.16 -8.51
N TYR A 51 -6.93 1.29 -8.83
CA TYR A 51 -7.74 2.06 -7.88
C TYR A 51 -9.15 2.23 -8.42
N LEU A 52 -10.13 2.18 -7.51
CA LEU A 52 -11.52 2.45 -7.80
C LEU A 52 -12.09 3.26 -6.63
N ALA A 53 -12.31 4.55 -6.86
CA ALA A 53 -13.15 5.35 -5.98
C ALA A 53 -14.61 5.04 -6.34
N ILE A 54 -15.42 4.54 -5.41
CA ILE A 54 -16.86 4.33 -5.60
C ILE A 54 -17.65 4.89 -4.43
N GLU A 55 -18.57 5.80 -4.73
CA GLU A 55 -19.29 6.60 -3.72
C GLU A 55 -18.29 7.25 -2.74
N ASP A 56 -18.34 6.87 -1.46
CA ASP A 56 -17.46 7.38 -0.38
C ASP A 56 -16.27 6.44 -0.05
N ARG A 57 -16.05 5.40 -0.87
CA ARG A 57 -14.99 4.40 -0.65
C ARG A 57 -13.89 4.53 -1.67
N GLN A 58 -12.66 4.37 -1.21
CA GLN A 58 -11.49 4.26 -2.08
C GLN A 58 -10.97 2.82 -2.02
N LEU A 59 -11.31 2.03 -3.03
CA LEU A 59 -10.84 0.67 -3.14
C LEU A 59 -9.54 0.63 -3.95
N ALA A 60 -8.64 -0.26 -3.56
CA ALA A 60 -7.49 -0.61 -4.37
C ALA A 60 -7.33 -2.13 -4.45
N CYS A 61 -6.87 -2.59 -5.61
CA CYS A 61 -6.51 -4.00 -5.80
C CYS A 61 -5.06 -4.11 -6.27
N SER A 62 -4.42 -5.21 -5.90
CA SER A 62 -3.01 -5.45 -6.19
C SER A 62 -2.75 -6.88 -6.67
N GLY A 63 -1.66 -7.06 -7.44
CA GLY A 63 -1.13 -8.35 -7.86
C GLY A 63 0.36 -8.46 -7.59
N SER A 64 0.82 -9.64 -7.15
CA SER A 64 2.20 -9.86 -6.69
C SER A 64 2.84 -11.16 -7.15
N SER A 65 4.18 -11.22 -7.04
CA SER A 65 5.00 -12.42 -7.23
C SER A 65 4.72 -13.53 -6.22
N ASP A 66 4.09 -13.22 -5.08
CA ASP A 66 3.65 -14.19 -4.09
C ASP A 66 2.41 -15.00 -4.52
N LYS A 67 1.96 -14.79 -5.77
CA LYS A 67 0.81 -15.45 -6.39
C LYS A 67 -0.52 -15.04 -5.77
N LYS A 68 -0.53 -13.96 -4.99
CA LYS A 68 -1.75 -13.39 -4.43
C LYS A 68 -2.20 -12.18 -5.24
N SER A 69 -3.52 -12.06 -5.35
CA SER A 69 -4.17 -10.78 -5.61
C SER A 69 -4.86 -10.33 -4.34
N CYS A 70 -4.92 -9.01 -4.10
CA CYS A 70 -5.61 -8.43 -2.96
C CYS A 70 -6.60 -7.36 -3.41
N LEU A 71 -7.68 -7.21 -2.66
CA LEU A 71 -8.62 -6.09 -2.71
C LEU A 71 -8.72 -5.51 -1.31
N PHE A 72 -8.58 -4.21 -1.18
CA PHE A 72 -8.74 -3.53 0.11
C PHE A 72 -9.40 -2.15 -0.01
N ASP A 73 -10.01 -1.72 1.09
CA ASP A 73 -10.55 -0.38 1.27
C ASP A 73 -9.53 0.51 1.99
N ILE A 74 -9.12 1.61 1.35
CA ILE A 74 -8.18 2.59 1.91
C ILE A 74 -8.79 3.29 3.13
N ASN A 75 -10.12 3.39 3.20
CA ASN A 75 -10.84 4.07 4.27
C ASN A 75 -11.22 3.13 5.43
N ASP A 76 -11.06 1.81 5.29
CA ASP A 76 -11.39 0.83 6.32
C ASP A 76 -10.37 -0.33 6.39
N ASP A 77 -9.47 -0.24 7.37
CA ASP A 77 -8.43 -1.23 7.65
C ASP A 77 -8.94 -2.67 7.85
N LYS A 78 -10.24 -2.87 8.05
CA LYS A 78 -10.85 -4.19 8.27
C LYS A 78 -11.14 -4.95 6.98
N TYR A 79 -11.27 -4.26 5.85
CA TYR A 79 -11.61 -4.90 4.58
C TYR A 79 -10.36 -5.15 3.76
N ASN A 80 -9.68 -6.27 4.05
CA ASN A 80 -8.57 -6.79 3.27
C ASN A 80 -8.92 -8.22 2.82
N LEU A 81 -9.16 -8.42 1.52
CA LEU A 81 -9.37 -9.74 0.94
C LEU A 81 -8.14 -10.10 0.11
N SER A 82 -7.41 -11.15 0.49
CA SER A 82 -6.34 -11.71 -0.34
C SER A 82 -6.75 -13.08 -0.88
N SER A 83 -6.44 -13.35 -2.14
CA SER A 83 -6.72 -14.62 -2.79
C SER A 83 -5.42 -15.24 -3.31
N SER A 84 -5.14 -16.48 -2.90
CA SER A 84 -3.96 -17.25 -3.34
C SER A 84 -4.32 -18.31 -4.37
N LEU A 85 -5.31 -18.03 -5.22
CA LEU A 85 -5.82 -19.00 -6.20
C LEU A 85 -4.88 -19.16 -7.40
N HIS A 86 -3.96 -18.22 -7.61
CA HIS A 86 -3.07 -18.25 -8.75
C HIS A 86 -1.90 -19.22 -8.53
N LEU A 87 -1.56 -19.97 -9.58
CA LEU A 87 -0.45 -20.91 -9.57
C LEU A 87 0.92 -20.23 -9.79
N GLY A 88 0.91 -18.98 -10.26
CA GLY A 88 2.09 -18.17 -10.57
C GLY A 88 1.89 -16.69 -10.23
N ALA A 89 2.90 -15.88 -10.53
CA ALA A 89 2.90 -14.45 -10.24
C ALA A 89 1.73 -13.72 -10.92
N VAL A 90 1.11 -12.78 -10.20
CA VAL A 90 0.02 -11.94 -10.71
C VAL A 90 0.63 -10.63 -11.21
N TYR A 91 0.82 -10.53 -12.53
CA TYR A 91 1.47 -9.37 -13.14
C TYR A 91 0.56 -8.17 -13.36
N CYS A 92 -0.75 -8.38 -13.45
CA CYS A 92 -1.71 -7.33 -13.75
C CYS A 92 -3.03 -7.58 -13.04
N VAL A 93 -3.55 -6.55 -12.39
CA VAL A 93 -4.91 -6.51 -11.86
C VAL A 93 -5.60 -5.25 -12.36
N LYS A 94 -6.90 -5.36 -12.62
CA LYS A 94 -7.75 -4.23 -13.03
C LYS A 94 -9.16 -4.39 -12.49
N PHE A 95 -9.74 -3.28 -12.05
CA PHE A 95 -11.17 -3.22 -11.83
C PHE A 95 -11.92 -3.29 -13.17
N SER A 96 -13.10 -3.91 -13.17
CA SER A 96 -13.95 -3.95 -14.35
C SER A 96 -14.41 -2.54 -14.75
N GLN A 97 -14.42 -2.26 -16.05
CA GLN A 97 -14.92 -1.01 -16.63
C GLN A 97 -16.36 -0.68 -16.22
N TYR A 98 -17.16 -1.71 -15.90
CA TYR A 98 -18.50 -1.56 -15.36
C TYR A 98 -18.52 -0.60 -14.14
N TYR A 99 -17.59 -0.76 -13.20
CA TYR A 99 -17.54 0.05 -11.99
C TYR A 99 -17.03 1.47 -12.26
N TYR A 100 -16.18 1.66 -13.27
CA TYR A 100 -15.76 3.00 -13.68
C TYR A 100 -16.90 3.79 -14.33
N ASN A 101 -17.82 3.11 -15.02
CA ASN A 101 -18.96 3.77 -15.67
C ASN A 101 -20.03 4.20 -14.67
N ILE A 102 -20.29 3.39 -13.64
CA ILE A 102 -21.23 3.75 -12.56
C ILE A 102 -20.80 5.04 -11.87
N ASN A 103 -19.51 5.17 -11.55
CA ASN A 103 -18.99 6.38 -10.90
C ASN A 103 -19.02 7.65 -11.76
N LYS A 104 -19.17 7.54 -13.07
CA LYS A 104 -19.28 8.70 -13.95
C LYS A 104 -20.72 9.18 -14.12
N GLN A 105 -21.70 8.35 -13.74
CA GLN A 105 -23.12 8.63 -13.89
C GLN A 105 -23.77 9.18 -12.61
N ASN A 106 -23.12 8.99 -11.46
CA ASN A 106 -23.48 9.58 -10.17
C ASN A 106 -22.74 10.90 -9.97
#